data_AF-A0A1F6WYF8-F1
#
_entry.id   AF-A0A1F6WYF8-F1
#
_cell.length_a   1.000
_cell.length_b   1.000
_cell.length_c   1.000
_cell.angle_alpha   90.00
_cell.angle_beta   90.00
_cell.angle_gamma   90.00
#
_symmetry.space_group_name_H-M   'P 1'
#
loop_
_entity.id
_entity.type
_entity.pdbx_description
1 polymer ?
#
loop_
_entity_poly.entity_id
_entity_poly.type
_entity_poly.pdbx_seq_one_letter_code
_entity_poly.pdbx_strand_id
1 'polypeptide(L)'
;MNNTESNYHYYGDSVRTLFIIGGLIMVVSYPFFSSFISLPIPLSIVGAVGLAIFGGLMNPKQKLIMVLNTIVSIGAFVVFEYYAVYAYLHLPPSESLHVAFFWVNQALSLIFFFAIYLSTKTLRGAIINQ
;
A
#
# COMPACT_ATOMS: atom_id res chain seq x y z
N MET A 1 -4.96 41.20 11.38
CA MET A 1 -5.13 39.95 10.61
C MET A 1 -3.97 39.03 10.98
N ASN A 2 -4.16 38.14 11.96
CA ASN A 2 -3.13 37.16 12.33
C ASN A 2 -3.26 35.95 11.41
N ASN A 3 -2.33 35.84 10.47
CA ASN A 3 -2.15 34.66 9.63
C ASN A 3 -1.60 33.52 10.50
N THR A 4 -2.48 32.79 11.18
CA THR A 4 -2.16 31.43 11.60
C THR A 4 -2.40 30.54 10.40
N GLU A 5 -1.41 30.47 9.50
CA GLU A 5 -1.35 29.41 8.49
C GLU A 5 -1.21 28.09 9.25
N SER A 6 -2.35 27.49 9.61
CA SER A 6 -2.38 26.14 10.14
C SER A 6 -1.77 25.28 9.05
N ASN A 7 -0.58 24.74 9.31
CA ASN A 7 0.18 23.89 8.41
C ASN A 7 -0.53 22.53 8.29
N TYR A 8 -1.76 22.52 7.77
CA TYR A 8 -2.53 21.32 7.48
C TYR A 8 -1.90 20.63 6.27
N HIS A 9 -0.87 19.86 6.53
CA HIS A 9 -0.22 19.08 5.49
C HIS A 9 -1.02 17.80 5.23
N TYR A 10 -1.94 17.88 4.27
CA TYR A 10 -2.67 16.75 3.72
C TYR A 10 -1.82 16.03 2.68
N TYR A 11 -1.53 14.74 2.91
CA TYR A 11 -0.79 13.88 1.97
C TYR A 11 -1.66 12.82 1.31
N GLY A 12 -2.98 12.98 1.36
CA GLY A 12 -3.90 11.98 0.80
C GLY A 12 -3.73 11.76 -0.70
N ASP A 13 -3.36 12.80 -1.46
CA ASP A 13 -3.10 12.68 -2.90
C ASP A 13 -1.88 11.79 -3.20
N SER A 14 -0.83 11.92 -2.39
CA SER A 14 0.36 11.06 -2.50
C SER A 14 0.02 9.61 -2.14
N VAL A 15 -0.73 9.38 -1.06
CA VAL A 15 -1.15 8.02 -0.68
C VAL A 15 -2.06 7.40 -1.74
N ARG A 16 -3.00 8.17 -2.30
CA ARG A 16 -3.84 7.73 -3.44
C ARG A 16 -2.97 7.28 -4.61
N THR A 17 -1.96 8.06 -4.95
CA THR A 17 -1.03 7.72 -6.03
C THR A 17 -0.29 6.41 -5.74
N LEU A 18 0.22 6.24 -4.51
CA LEU A 18 0.88 5.00 -4.08
C LEU A 18 -0.05 3.78 -4.14
N PHE A 19 -1.32 3.94 -3.74
CA PHE A 19 -2.31 2.85 -3.80
C PHE A 19 -2.62 2.43 -5.24
N ILE A 20 -2.74 3.39 -6.16
CA ILE A 20 -2.95 3.11 -7.59
C ILE A 20 -1.72 2.41 -8.18
N ILE A 21 -0.51 2.91 -7.91
CA ILE A 21 0.73 2.28 -8.38
C ILE A 21 0.85 0.86 -7.84
N GLY A 22 0.62 0.66 -6.54
CA GLY A 22 0.65 -0.67 -5.91
C GLY A 22 -0.37 -1.62 -6.52
N GLY A 23 -1.62 -1.17 -6.70
CA GLY A 23 -2.67 -1.96 -7.35
C GLY A 23 -2.34 -2.34 -8.79
N LEU A 24 -1.75 -1.43 -9.57
CA LEU A 24 -1.31 -1.71 -10.94
C LEU A 24 -0.18 -2.76 -10.97
N ILE A 25 0.82 -2.63 -10.09
CA ILE A 25 1.89 -3.62 -9.97
C ILE A 25 1.29 -4.99 -9.63
N MET A 26 0.34 -5.05 -8.69
CA MET A 26 -0.32 -6.32 -8.33
C MET A 26 -1.02 -6.96 -9.54
N VAL A 27 -1.81 -6.20 -10.30
CA VAL A 27 -2.54 -6.74 -11.47
C VAL A 27 -1.57 -7.23 -12.55
N VAL A 28 -0.53 -6.46 -12.86
CA VAL A 28 0.43 -6.79 -13.92
C VAL A 28 1.30 -7.98 -13.52
N SER A 29 1.71 -8.06 -12.25
CA SER A 29 2.61 -9.11 -11.76
C SER A 29 1.89 -10.44 -11.45
N TYR A 30 0.61 -10.40 -11.11
CA TYR A 30 -0.18 -11.58 -10.72
C TYR A 30 -0.06 -12.80 -11.67
N PRO A 31 -0.23 -12.69 -13.00
CA PRO A 31 -0.17 -13.86 -13.88
C PRO A 31 1.19 -14.58 -13.83
N PHE A 32 2.28 -13.85 -13.60
CA PHE A 32 3.63 -14.41 -13.52
C PHE A 32 3.91 -15.11 -12.19
N PHE A 33 3.21 -14.72 -11.12
CA PHE A 33 3.48 -15.18 -9.76
C PHE A 33 2.37 -16.03 -9.14
N SER A 34 1.34 -16.35 -9.91
CA SER A 34 0.17 -17.11 -9.44
C SER A 34 0.51 -18.47 -8.80
N SER A 35 1.63 -19.11 -9.21
CA SER A 35 2.11 -20.37 -8.64
C SER A 35 2.71 -20.23 -7.22
N PHE A 36 3.17 -19.03 -6.83
CA PHE A 36 3.75 -18.77 -5.50
C PHE A 36 2.71 -18.29 -4.49
N ILE A 37 1.52 -17.93 -4.96
CA ILE A 37 0.46 -17.34 -4.14
C ILE A 37 -0.57 -18.43 -3.85
N SER A 38 -0.67 -18.85 -2.59
CA SER A 38 -1.66 -19.84 -2.17
C SER A 38 -3.09 -19.27 -2.04
N LEU A 39 -3.28 -17.97 -2.30
CA LEU A 39 -4.59 -17.32 -2.25
C LEU A 39 -5.41 -17.59 -3.53
N PRO A 40 -6.74 -17.76 -3.42
CA PRO A 40 -7.61 -17.86 -4.58
C PRO A 40 -7.50 -16.62 -5.47
N ILE A 41 -7.49 -16.84 -6.80
CA ILE A 41 -7.43 -15.77 -7.82
C ILE A 41 -8.39 -14.61 -7.56
N PRO A 42 -9.69 -14.84 -7.24
CA PRO A 42 -10.62 -13.74 -7.00
C PRO A 42 -10.19 -12.84 -5.85
N LEU A 43 -9.54 -13.38 -4.81
CA LEU A 43 -9.14 -12.62 -3.64
C LEU A 43 -7.97 -11.67 -3.97
N SER A 44 -7.02 -12.10 -4.81
CA SER A 44 -5.93 -11.25 -5.28
C SER A 44 -6.43 -10.09 -6.14
N ILE A 45 -7.42 -10.34 -7.01
CA ILE A 45 -8.08 -9.30 -7.81
C ILE A 45 -8.83 -8.31 -6.91
N VAL A 46 -9.61 -8.82 -5.95
CA VAL A 46 -10.33 -7.98 -4.98
C VAL A 46 -9.37 -7.14 -4.15
N GLY A 47 -8.20 -7.67 -3.78
CA GLY A 47 -7.16 -6.90 -3.10
C GLY A 47 -6.67 -5.70 -3.92
N ALA A 48 -6.33 -5.94 -5.19
CA ALA A 48 -5.88 -4.88 -6.09
C ALA A 48 -6.96 -3.82 -6.37
N VAL A 49 -8.20 -4.25 -6.61
CA VAL A 49 -9.35 -3.36 -6.78
C VAL A 49 -9.64 -2.60 -5.48
N GLY A 50 -9.53 -3.27 -4.33
CA GLY A 50 -9.70 -2.68 -3.02
C GLY A 50 -8.75 -1.50 -2.80
N LEU A 51 -7.47 -1.65 -3.13
CA LEU A 51 -6.50 -0.55 -3.09
C LEU A 51 -6.92 0.64 -3.95
N ALA A 52 -7.40 0.38 -5.18
CA ALA A 52 -7.88 1.45 -6.05
C ALA A 52 -9.11 2.17 -5.47
N ILE A 53 -10.06 1.42 -4.88
CA ILE A 53 -11.25 1.96 -4.22
C ILE A 53 -10.84 2.81 -3.01
N PHE A 54 -10.04 2.27 -2.08
CA PHE A 54 -9.59 2.98 -0.89
C PHE A 54 -8.77 4.24 -1.23
N GLY A 55 -7.95 4.16 -2.28
CA GLY A 55 -7.23 5.31 -2.82
C GLY A 55 -8.17 6.37 -3.40
N GLY A 56 -9.23 5.96 -4.10
CA GLY A 56 -10.25 6.85 -4.65
C GLY A 56 -11.17 7.48 -3.61
N LEU A 57 -11.42 6.80 -2.50
CA LEU A 57 -12.24 7.30 -1.39
C LEU A 57 -11.50 8.31 -0.51
N MET A 58 -10.18 8.46 -0.66
CA MET A 58 -9.36 9.36 0.14
C MET A 58 -9.90 10.80 0.10
N ASN A 59 -10.34 11.29 1.27
CA ASN A 59 -10.96 12.61 1.41
C ASN A 59 -10.49 13.30 2.70
N PRO A 60 -10.04 14.57 2.66
CA PRO A 60 -9.58 15.30 3.85
C PRO A 60 -10.67 15.52 4.91
N LYS A 61 -11.95 15.44 4.53
CA LYS A 61 -13.08 15.71 5.43
C LYS A 61 -13.52 14.51 6.27
N GLN A 62 -13.11 13.29 5.91
CA GLN A 62 -13.60 12.08 6.54
C GLN A 62 -12.51 11.36 7.32
N LYS A 63 -12.47 11.58 8.64
CA LYS A 63 -11.49 10.96 9.55
C LYS A 63 -11.48 9.43 9.49
N LEU A 64 -12.66 8.82 9.40
CA LEU A 64 -12.78 7.37 9.29
C LEU A 64 -12.04 6.83 8.07
N ILE A 65 -12.14 7.49 6.92
CA ILE A 65 -11.44 7.06 5.70
C ILE A 65 -9.93 7.23 5.86
N MET A 66 -9.46 8.29 6.52
CA MET A 66 -8.02 8.45 6.81
C MET A 66 -7.49 7.31 7.68
N VAL A 67 -8.22 6.92 8.73
CA VAL A 67 -7.87 5.78 9.59
C VAL A 67 -7.87 4.48 8.79
N LEU A 68 -8.92 4.22 8.00
CA LEU A 68 -9.02 3.02 7.17
C LEU A 68 -7.86 2.93 6.17
N ASN A 69 -7.48 4.03 5.53
CA ASN A 69 -6.35 4.04 4.59
C ASN A 69 -5.02 3.78 5.29
N THR A 70 -4.83 4.24 6.52
CA THR A 70 -3.66 3.85 7.32
C THR A 70 -3.67 2.35 7.64
N ILE A 71 -4.81 1.79 8.07
CA ILE A 71 -4.95 0.35 8.36
C ILE A 71 -4.69 -0.49 7.12
N VAL A 72 -5.25 -0.11 5.97
CA VAL A 72 -5.03 -0.79 4.67
C VAL A 72 -3.57 -0.72 4.27
N SER A 73 -2.91 0.43 4.45
CA SER A 73 -1.47 0.57 4.16
C SER A 73 -0.62 -0.36 5.04
N ILE A 74 -0.95 -0.47 6.33
CA ILE A 74 -0.27 -1.38 7.27
C ILE A 74 -0.48 -2.84 6.84
N GLY A 75 -1.73 -3.23 6.57
CA GLY A 75 -2.05 -4.59 6.14
C GLY A 75 -1.31 -4.97 4.86
N ALA A 76 -1.32 -4.09 3.86
CA ALA A 76 -0.61 -4.30 2.62
C ALA A 76 0.91 -4.42 2.83
N PHE A 77 1.51 -3.52 3.61
CA PHE A 77 2.94 -3.59 3.95
C PHE A 77 3.30 -4.93 4.59
N VAL A 78 2.55 -5.36 5.61
CA VAL A 78 2.83 -6.62 6.32
C VAL A 78 2.74 -7.81 5.37
N VAL A 79 1.74 -7.85 4.51
CA VAL A 79 1.56 -8.93 3.53
C VAL A 79 2.73 -8.97 2.54
N PHE A 80 3.09 -7.84 1.93
CA PHE A 80 4.14 -7.81 0.92
C PHE A 80 5.53 -8.03 1.51
N GLU A 81 5.82 -7.48 2.69
CA GLU A 81 7.07 -7.74 3.38
C GLU A 81 7.19 -9.21 3.81
N TYR A 82 6.10 -9.82 4.29
CA TYR A 82 6.06 -11.24 4.59
C TYR A 82 6.43 -12.09 3.36
N TYR A 83 5.84 -11.82 2.19
CA TYR A 83 6.17 -12.56 0.97
C TYR A 83 7.59 -12.28 0.45
N ALA A 84 8.10 -11.05 0.60
CA ALA A 84 9.48 -10.73 0.26
C ALA A 84 10.46 -11.52 1.14
N VAL A 85 10.29 -11.47 2.47
CA VAL A 85 11.13 -12.23 3.40
C VAL A 85 10.99 -13.74 3.19
N TYR A 86 9.77 -14.23 2.97
CA TYR A 86 9.53 -15.64 2.67
C TYR A 86 10.30 -16.08 1.41
N ALA A 87 10.22 -15.28 0.33
CA ALA A 87 10.93 -15.56 -0.92
C ALA A 87 12.44 -15.60 -0.70
N TYR A 88 13.00 -14.65 0.05
CA TYR A 88 14.42 -14.59 0.35
C TYR A 88 14.92 -15.80 1.15
N LEU A 89 14.12 -16.28 2.11
CA LEU A 89 14.51 -17.37 3.01
C LEU A 89 14.22 -18.78 2.46
N HIS A 90 13.17 -18.94 1.67
CA HIS A 90 12.65 -20.28 1.33
C HIS A 90 12.67 -20.60 -0.17
N LEU A 91 12.83 -19.62 -1.06
CA LEU A 91 12.86 -19.88 -2.49
C LEU A 91 14.31 -19.93 -3.01
N PRO A 92 14.67 -20.94 -3.82
CA PRO A 92 16.02 -21.05 -4.36
C PRO A 92 16.32 -19.90 -5.33
N PRO A 93 17.46 -19.19 -5.18
CA PRO A 93 17.80 -18.02 -6.00
C PRO A 93 18.25 -18.39 -7.43
N SER A 94 18.39 -19.69 -7.74
CA SER A 94 18.76 -20.18 -9.07
C SER A 94 17.67 -19.94 -10.12
N GLU A 95 16.43 -19.72 -9.70
CA GLU A 95 15.32 -19.42 -10.61
C GLU A 95 15.06 -17.91 -10.67
N SER A 96 15.16 -17.36 -11.88
CA SER A 96 14.95 -15.92 -12.13
C SER A 96 13.57 -15.43 -11.67
N LEU A 97 12.56 -16.30 -11.73
CA LEU A 97 11.20 -15.98 -11.31
C LEU A 97 11.08 -15.81 -9.78
N HIS A 98 11.83 -16.59 -8.98
CA HIS A 98 11.89 -16.42 -7.51
C HIS A 98 12.52 -15.08 -7.13
N VAL A 99 13.60 -14.71 -7.82
CA VAL A 99 14.29 -13.43 -7.61
C VAL A 99 13.37 -12.26 -8.01
N ALA A 100 12.64 -12.38 -9.12
CA ALA A 100 11.65 -11.39 -9.53
C ALA A 100 10.51 -11.27 -8.51
N PHE A 101 10.01 -12.40 -7.99
CA PHE A 101 8.97 -12.41 -6.96
C PHE A 101 9.42 -11.69 -5.69
N PHE A 102 10.66 -11.93 -5.23
CA PHE A 102 11.26 -11.19 -4.11
C PHE A 102 11.25 -9.68 -4.38
N TRP A 103 11.83 -9.23 -5.50
CA TRP A 103 11.98 -7.80 -5.77
C TRP A 103 10.65 -7.08 -5.97
N VAL A 104 9.66 -7.72 -6.59
CA VAL A 104 8.33 -7.13 -6.75
C VAL A 104 7.64 -6.96 -5.40
N ASN A 105 7.67 -7.98 -4.54
CA ASN A 105 7.09 -7.87 -3.19
C ASN A 105 7.85 -6.86 -2.32
N GLN A 106 9.19 -6.78 -2.44
CA GLN A 106 9.99 -5.79 -1.75
C GLN A 106 9.67 -4.36 -2.21
N ALA A 107 9.50 -4.14 -3.52
CA ALA A 107 9.11 -2.84 -4.05
C ALA A 107 7.70 -2.44 -3.57
N LEU A 108 6.75 -3.38 -3.58
CA LEU A 108 5.42 -3.18 -3.03
C LEU A 108 5.46 -2.86 -1.53
N SER A 109 6.27 -3.58 -0.74
CA SER A 109 6.39 -3.29 0.71
C SER A 109 6.91 -1.87 0.94
N LEU A 110 7.91 -1.41 0.19
CA LEU A 110 8.39 -0.03 0.28
C LEU A 110 7.33 1.00 -0.10
N ILE A 111 6.56 0.76 -1.17
CA ILE A 111 5.43 1.62 -1.57
C ILE A 111 4.44 1.77 -0.41
N PHE A 112 4.06 0.66 0.22
CA PHE A 112 3.11 0.69 1.33
C PHE A 112 3.72 1.22 2.62
N PHE A 113 5.01 1.06 2.86
CA PHE A 113 5.71 1.73 3.96
C PHE A 113 5.61 3.26 3.85
N PHE A 114 5.83 3.82 2.65
CA PHE A 114 5.62 5.25 2.41
C PHE A 114 4.15 5.65 2.55
N ALA A 115 3.23 4.80 2.11
CA ALA A 115 1.79 5.04 2.28
C ALA A 115 1.39 5.09 3.77
N ILE A 116 1.96 4.23 4.62
CA ILE A 116 1.78 4.29 6.08
C ILE A 116 2.27 5.63 6.62
N TYR A 117 3.50 6.03 6.27
CA TYR A 117 4.09 7.28 6.76
C TYR A 117 3.24 8.50 6.39
N LEU A 118 2.85 8.62 5.12
CA LEU A 118 2.08 9.76 4.61
C LEU A 118 0.63 9.77 5.12
N SER A 119 -0.01 8.59 5.21
CA SER A 119 -1.37 8.50 5.77
C SER A 119 -1.38 8.82 7.26
N THR A 120 -0.37 8.38 8.01
CA THR A 120 -0.21 8.72 9.44
C THR A 120 0.03 10.22 9.63
N LYS A 121 0.85 10.85 8.78
CA LYS A 121 1.07 12.30 8.83
C LYS A 121 -0.23 13.08 8.55
N THR A 122 -1.02 12.61 7.59
CA THR A 122 -2.34 13.16 7.28
C THR A 122 -3.30 13.03 8.46
N LEU A 123 -3.38 11.83 9.06
CA LEU A 123 -4.23 11.56 10.22
C LEU A 123 -3.83 12.40 11.44
N ARG A 124 -2.53 12.51 11.72
CA ARG A 124 -2.00 13.38 12.78
C ARG A 124 -2.40 14.84 12.55
N GLY A 125 -2.25 15.34 11.32
CA GLY A 125 -2.68 16.70 10.97
C GLY A 125 -4.18 16.92 11.22
N ALA A 126 -5.01 15.94 10.89
CA ALA A 126 -6.45 15.97 11.15
C ALA A 126 -6.83 15.85 12.64
N ILE A 127 -5.97 15.29 13.50
CA ILE A 127 -6.20 15.23 14.95
C ILE A 127 -5.79 16.54 15.61
N ILE A 128 -4.65 17.12 15.21
CA ILE A 128 -4.09 18.32 15.85
C ILE A 128 -4.85 19.60 15.45
N ASN A 129 -5.37 19.68 14.23
CA ASN A 129 -6.12 20.85 13.75
C ASN A 129 -7.63 20.78 14.03
N GLN A 130 -8.05 19.92 14.97
CA GLN A 130 -9.40 19.92 15.56
C GLN A 130 -9.36 20.50 16.96
#